data_AF-A0A8S1WF68-F1
#
_entry.id   AF-A0A8S1WF68-F1
#
_cell.length_a   1.000
_cell.length_b   1.000
_cell.length_c   1.000
_cell.angle_alpha   90.00
_cell.angle_beta   90.00
_cell.angle_gamma   90.00
#
_symmetry.space_group_name_H-M   'P 1'
#
loop_
_entity.id
_entity.type
_entity.pdbx_description
1 polymer ?
#
loop_
_entity_poly.entity_id
_entity_poly.type
_entity_poly.pdbx_seq_one_letter_code
_entity_poly.pdbx_strand_id
1 'polypeptide(L)'
;MQQEVNNQAEKPQRPFLHQELVNLFHPQQKVYLTDTNTENKWGLILSAQPNLTPNTIFILEKYCPPFSMFKSPNYFNTPIIQGDLIRIKSFCSNYYLTSIPDAQSPITKQGLIVLAKQNDVKYKGGEQVFILQNISDESPYMRIVNTETGWALHTHSSKLKEINNHNEVTGFKSRDQNDAWNIEMISNEMREGIHQQLIQEPLPRKCQNIRSSDTVIIRNGFTGGALHSHSAHYKYGTKQQEVTWKIQPRDLNDWWVIYKQKSHKQDSDEQIQFIENNSIVSFLHVQTKQLLTHSQGCKVKTGDYLQVCCSKTSNEEFKIELIDINETSNNLTTEKPFRIVHIPTQQFLAALERPSSQSTFQGEIVLTQKYDWNAVWFIEYVDSIYA
;
A
#
# COMPACT_ATOMS: atom_id res chain seq x y z
N MET A 1 41.73 -18.40 0.38
CA MET A 1 41.51 -17.18 -0.44
C MET A 1 40.04 -16.83 -0.34
N GLN A 2 39.69 -15.93 0.59
CA GLN A 2 38.36 -15.31 0.61
C GLN A 2 38.34 -14.31 -0.55
N GLN A 3 37.42 -14.49 -1.50
CA GLN A 3 37.18 -13.50 -2.54
C GLN A 3 36.64 -12.23 -1.85
N GLU A 4 37.41 -11.15 -1.92
CA GLU A 4 36.90 -9.82 -1.63
C GLU A 4 35.86 -9.50 -2.71
N VAL A 5 34.58 -9.62 -2.34
CA VAL A 5 33.48 -9.13 -3.16
C VAL A 5 33.62 -7.60 -3.17
N ASN A 6 33.98 -7.08 -4.34
CA ASN A 6 34.16 -5.67 -4.59
C ASN A 6 32.76 -5.02 -4.65
N ASN A 7 32.14 -4.78 -3.49
CA ASN A 7 30.84 -4.11 -3.38
C ASN A 7 31.04 -2.60 -3.61
N GLN A 8 31.18 -2.19 -4.88
CA GLN A 8 30.86 -0.82 -5.25
C GLN A 8 29.34 -0.68 -5.19
N ALA A 9 28.85 0.24 -4.36
CA ALA A 9 27.42 0.52 -4.27
C ALA A 9 26.94 1.10 -5.61
N GLU A 10 26.20 0.30 -6.38
CA GLU A 10 25.51 0.78 -7.56
C GLU A 10 24.18 1.41 -7.16
N LYS A 11 23.80 2.51 -7.81
CA LYS A 11 22.43 3.03 -7.66
C LYS A 11 21.46 1.91 -8.05
N PRO A 12 20.36 1.73 -7.30
CA PRO A 12 19.43 0.67 -7.59
C PRO A 12 18.88 0.84 -9.03
N GLN A 13 18.89 -0.26 -9.78
CA GLN A 13 18.47 -0.26 -11.19
C GLN A 13 16.98 0.10 -11.38
N ARG A 14 16.20 0.05 -10.30
CA ARG A 14 14.80 0.48 -10.22
C ARG A 14 14.49 1.14 -8.87
N PRO A 15 13.46 2.00 -8.77
CA PRO A 15 13.01 2.48 -7.46
C PRO A 15 12.51 1.32 -6.58
N PHE A 16 12.67 1.49 -5.26
CA PHE A 16 12.04 0.62 -4.28
C PHE A 16 10.52 0.80 -4.34
N LEU A 17 9.76 -0.25 -4.06
CA LEU A 17 8.31 -0.17 -3.96
C LEU A 17 7.88 -0.15 -2.48
N HIS A 18 6.67 0.31 -2.21
CA HIS A 18 6.07 0.12 -0.89
C HIS A 18 6.00 -1.36 -0.53
N GLN A 19 6.33 -1.67 0.73
CA GLN A 19 6.51 -3.01 1.28
C GLN A 19 7.67 -3.82 0.69
N GLU A 20 8.62 -3.18 0.00
CA GLU A 20 9.81 -3.86 -0.48
C GLU A 20 10.71 -4.30 0.69
N LEU A 21 11.20 -5.54 0.63
CA LEU A 21 12.20 -6.08 1.55
C LEU A 21 13.59 -5.60 1.19
N VAL A 22 14.28 -4.99 2.15
CA VAL A 22 15.61 -4.38 1.98
C VAL A 22 16.54 -4.71 3.14
N ASN A 23 17.83 -4.54 2.89
CA ASN A 23 18.86 -4.38 3.92
C ASN A 23 19.30 -2.91 3.96
N LEU A 24 19.70 -2.43 5.13
CA LEU A 24 20.27 -1.09 5.31
C LEU A 24 21.76 -1.23 5.61
N PHE A 25 22.61 -0.99 4.62
CA PHE A 25 24.05 -1.17 4.69
C PHE A 25 24.77 0.15 4.94
N HIS A 26 25.73 0.16 5.86
CA HIS A 26 26.60 1.30 6.11
C HIS A 26 27.97 1.07 5.43
N PRO A 27 28.35 1.89 4.43
CA PRO A 27 29.48 1.60 3.55
C PRO A 27 30.83 1.71 4.25
N GLN A 28 31.03 2.72 5.10
CA GLN A 28 32.32 2.93 5.76
C GLN A 28 32.61 1.89 6.84
N GLN A 29 31.58 1.43 7.53
CA GLN A 29 31.71 0.46 8.63
C GLN A 29 31.54 -0.98 8.15
N LYS A 30 31.05 -1.19 6.92
CA LYS A 30 30.77 -2.50 6.30
C LYS A 30 29.86 -3.38 7.15
N VAL A 31 28.73 -2.81 7.53
CA VAL A 31 27.77 -3.41 8.47
C VAL A 31 26.34 -3.10 8.06
N TYR A 32 25.42 -4.00 8.41
CA TYR A 32 24.00 -3.91 8.15
C TYR A 32 23.24 -3.56 9.41
N LEU A 33 22.30 -2.63 9.34
CA LEU A 33 21.34 -2.43 10.41
C LEU A 33 20.67 -3.77 10.74
N THR A 34 20.55 -4.08 12.02
CA THR A 34 20.14 -5.38 12.52
C THR A 34 19.22 -5.21 13.71
N ASP A 35 18.07 -5.89 13.64
CA ASP A 35 17.20 -6.11 14.78
C ASP A 35 17.86 -7.08 15.76
N THR A 36 18.15 -6.63 16.97
CA THR A 36 18.76 -7.50 17.98
C THR A 36 17.76 -8.49 18.58
N ASN A 37 16.46 -8.33 18.29
CA ASN A 37 15.35 -9.12 18.84
C ASN A 37 15.39 -9.24 20.38
N THR A 38 16.03 -8.25 21.04
CA THR A 38 16.11 -8.18 22.48
C THR A 38 15.11 -7.16 22.99
N GLU A 39 14.13 -7.61 23.78
CA GLU A 39 13.37 -6.74 24.69
C GLU A 39 14.30 -6.27 25.81
N ASN A 40 15.40 -5.58 25.48
CA ASN A 40 16.31 -5.08 26.49
C ASN A 40 15.56 -4.08 27.37
N LYS A 41 15.91 -4.01 28.66
CA LYS A 41 15.21 -3.22 29.70
C LYS A 41 15.04 -1.73 29.40
N TRP A 42 15.68 -1.22 28.34
CA TRP A 42 15.53 0.14 27.85
C TRP A 42 14.63 0.23 26.61
N GLY A 43 14.53 -0.84 25.80
CA GLY A 43 13.67 -0.99 24.60
C GLY A 43 14.36 -0.78 23.24
N LEU A 44 15.69 -0.60 23.19
CA LEU A 44 16.26 0.45 22.33
C LEU A 44 17.58 0.12 21.61
N ILE A 45 17.79 -1.08 21.07
CA ILE A 45 19.05 -1.29 20.32
C ILE A 45 18.83 -2.03 19.00
N LEU A 46 18.93 -1.24 17.93
CA LEU A 46 19.38 -1.69 16.63
C LEU A 46 20.90 -1.58 16.58
N SER A 47 21.54 -2.61 16.07
CA SER A 47 22.99 -2.63 15.89
C SER A 47 23.34 -2.80 14.43
N ALA A 48 24.54 -2.39 14.05
CA ALA A 48 25.10 -2.81 12.78
C ALA A 48 25.92 -4.12 12.91
N GLN A 49 25.61 -5.15 12.10
CA GLN A 49 26.35 -6.43 11.99
C GLN A 49 27.05 -6.58 10.64
N PRO A 50 28.22 -7.23 10.57
CA PRO A 50 28.92 -7.42 9.30
C PRO A 50 28.27 -8.47 8.38
N ASN A 51 27.42 -9.35 8.94
CA ASN A 51 26.85 -10.48 8.23
C ASN A 51 25.34 -10.30 8.06
N LEU A 52 24.85 -10.75 6.91
CA LEU A 52 23.42 -10.81 6.63
C LEU A 52 22.75 -11.91 7.44
N THR A 53 21.62 -11.59 8.07
CA THR A 53 20.76 -12.52 8.81
C THR A 53 19.30 -12.13 8.59
N PRO A 54 18.30 -12.96 8.92
CA PRO A 54 16.89 -12.53 8.83
C PRO A 54 16.60 -11.24 9.61
N ASN A 55 17.36 -10.98 10.68
CA ASN A 55 17.26 -9.77 11.49
C ASN A 55 17.82 -8.51 10.80
N THR A 56 18.58 -8.64 9.71
CA THR A 56 19.04 -7.47 8.93
C THR A 56 18.00 -6.99 7.93
N ILE A 57 16.89 -7.71 7.79
CA ILE A 57 15.86 -7.45 6.79
C ILE A 57 14.82 -6.49 7.36
N PHE A 58 14.51 -5.47 6.57
CA PHE A 58 13.48 -4.48 6.86
C PHE A 58 12.50 -4.36 5.68
N ILE A 59 11.30 -3.91 6.00
CA ILE A 59 10.24 -3.57 5.05
C ILE A 59 10.20 -2.04 4.95
N LEU A 60 10.36 -1.50 3.75
CA LEU A 60 10.17 -0.06 3.49
C LEU A 60 8.71 0.22 3.14
N GLU A 61 8.03 1.00 3.98
CA GLU A 61 6.64 1.39 3.77
C GLU A 61 6.57 2.87 3.43
N LYS A 62 6.13 3.22 2.22
CA LYS A 62 5.71 4.60 1.92
C LYS A 62 4.64 5.06 2.92
N TYR A 63 4.77 6.29 3.40
CA TYR A 63 3.90 6.91 4.38
C TYR A 63 3.40 8.25 3.89
N CYS A 64 2.19 8.59 4.30
CA CYS A 64 1.57 9.90 4.11
C CYS A 64 0.78 10.12 5.38
N PRO A 65 1.00 11.23 6.09
CA PRO A 65 0.24 11.56 7.28
C PRO A 65 -1.25 11.50 6.97
N PRO A 66 -2.06 10.85 7.81
CA PRO A 66 -3.49 10.99 7.68
C PRO A 66 -3.84 12.47 7.90
N PHE A 67 -4.19 13.18 6.84
CA PHE A 67 -4.97 14.41 6.99
C PHE A 67 -6.23 14.03 7.76
N SER A 68 -6.65 14.86 8.72
CA SER A 68 -7.62 14.52 9.79
C SER A 68 -9.01 14.02 9.36
N MET A 69 -9.24 13.81 8.06
CA MET A 69 -10.46 13.25 7.48
C MET A 69 -10.24 12.05 6.52
N PHE A 70 -9.01 11.55 6.30
CA PHE A 70 -8.71 10.47 5.34
C PHE A 70 -8.01 9.27 5.97
N LYS A 71 -8.32 8.07 5.47
CA LYS A 71 -7.54 6.86 5.78
C LYS A 71 -6.26 6.81 4.95
N SER A 72 -5.31 6.02 5.44
CA SER A 72 -3.99 5.79 4.85
C SER A 72 -4.07 5.51 3.34
N PRO A 73 -3.26 6.19 2.50
CA PRO A 73 -3.27 5.97 1.06
C PRO A 73 -2.95 4.53 0.65
N ASN A 74 -3.47 4.08 -0.49
CA ASN A 74 -3.05 2.81 -1.08
C ASN A 74 -1.70 3.00 -1.77
N TYR A 75 -0.70 2.22 -1.33
CA TYR A 75 0.65 2.28 -1.87
C TYR A 75 1.01 1.07 -2.74
N PHE A 76 0.05 0.26 -3.19
CA PHE A 76 0.33 -0.88 -4.05
C PHE A 76 1.15 -0.47 -5.27
N ASN A 77 2.28 -1.16 -5.51
CA ASN A 77 3.28 -0.84 -6.55
C ASN A 77 3.71 0.64 -6.61
N THR A 78 3.55 1.37 -5.51
CA THR A 78 3.94 2.79 -5.48
C THR A 78 5.44 2.88 -5.25
N PRO A 79 6.19 3.54 -6.14
CA PRO A 79 7.61 3.74 -5.93
C PRO A 79 7.85 4.66 -4.74
N ILE A 80 8.89 4.31 -3.97
CA ILE A 80 9.52 5.14 -2.96
C ILE A 80 10.63 5.91 -3.67
N ILE A 81 10.48 7.22 -3.71
CA ILE A 81 11.44 8.16 -4.31
C ILE A 81 12.01 9.08 -3.23
N GLN A 82 13.07 9.80 -3.57
CA GLN A 82 13.66 10.80 -2.70
C GLN A 82 12.61 11.83 -2.25
N GLY A 83 12.66 12.20 -0.97
CA GLY A 83 11.72 13.14 -0.36
C GLY A 83 10.41 12.52 0.10
N ASP A 84 10.14 11.25 -0.24
CA ASP A 84 9.01 10.54 0.33
C ASP A 84 9.16 10.36 1.84
N LEU A 85 8.02 10.42 2.52
CA LEU A 85 7.90 9.96 3.88
C LEU A 85 7.76 8.45 3.89
N ILE A 86 8.47 7.78 4.79
CA ILE A 86 8.50 6.33 4.91
C ILE A 86 8.40 5.90 6.37
N ARG A 87 8.00 4.66 6.58
CA ARG A 87 8.25 3.90 7.80
C ARG A 87 9.18 2.74 7.47
N ILE A 88 10.01 2.37 8.44
CA ILE A 88 10.94 1.25 8.31
C ILE A 88 10.55 0.23 9.36
N LYS A 89 10.11 -0.95 8.91
CA LYS A 89 9.60 -2.01 9.77
C LYS A 89 10.56 -3.18 9.77
N SER A 90 10.96 -3.67 10.93
CA SER A 90 11.74 -4.91 11.04
C SER A 90 10.91 -6.09 10.54
N PHE A 91 11.51 -6.90 9.67
CA PHE A 91 10.87 -8.10 9.16
C PHE A 91 10.63 -9.13 10.29
N CYS A 92 11.60 -9.33 11.18
CA CYS A 92 11.52 -10.37 12.21
C CYS A 92 10.59 -10.00 13.37
N SER A 93 10.68 -8.77 13.90
CA SER A 93 9.87 -8.37 15.07
C SER A 93 8.54 -7.70 14.72
N ASN A 94 8.32 -7.35 13.44
CA ASN A 94 7.20 -6.54 12.99
C ASN A 94 7.11 -5.14 13.65
N TYR A 95 8.18 -4.67 14.28
CA TYR A 95 8.23 -3.36 14.92
C TYR A 95 8.79 -2.29 13.98
N TYR A 96 8.44 -1.04 14.25
CA TYR A 96 8.83 0.12 13.47
C TYR A 96 10.00 0.85 14.10
N LEU A 97 10.90 1.32 13.24
CA LEU A 97 11.96 2.24 13.60
C LEU A 97 11.36 3.51 14.21
N THR A 98 11.93 3.99 15.30
CA THR A 98 11.60 5.29 15.91
C THR A 98 12.81 5.93 16.56
N SER A 99 12.75 7.25 16.73
CA SER A 99 13.79 8.07 17.37
C SER A 99 13.31 8.54 18.73
N ILE A 100 14.17 8.46 19.74
CA ILE A 100 13.86 8.92 21.09
C ILE A 100 14.95 9.91 21.54
N PRO A 101 14.71 11.22 21.36
CA PRO A 101 15.74 12.21 21.63
C PRO A 101 16.02 12.39 23.12
N ASP A 102 15.00 12.20 23.96
CA ASP A 102 15.09 12.36 25.41
C ASP A 102 15.80 11.19 26.12
N ALA A 103 15.93 10.05 25.44
CA ALA A 103 16.61 8.88 25.97
C ALA A 103 17.99 8.77 25.30
N GLN A 104 19.04 8.90 26.09
CA GLN A 104 20.41 8.90 25.60
C GLN A 104 21.03 7.51 25.59
N SER A 105 21.80 7.23 24.54
CA SER A 105 22.71 6.11 24.45
C SER A 105 23.59 6.04 25.70
N PRO A 106 23.79 4.84 26.27
CA PRO A 106 24.70 4.67 27.38
C PRO A 106 26.15 5.00 26.98
N ILE A 107 26.52 4.85 25.71
CA ILE A 107 27.88 5.01 25.20
C ILE A 107 28.12 6.41 24.66
N THR A 108 27.39 6.80 23.61
CA THR A 108 27.65 8.02 22.85
C THR A 108 26.91 9.24 23.41
N LYS A 109 25.96 9.02 24.32
CA LYS A 109 25.05 10.05 24.87
C LYS A 109 24.19 10.76 23.81
N GLN A 110 24.23 10.31 22.56
CA GLN A 110 23.27 10.71 21.52
C GLN A 110 21.95 10.01 21.80
N GLY A 111 20.81 10.54 21.34
CA GLY A 111 19.57 9.84 21.66
C GLY A 111 19.33 8.62 20.78
N LEU A 112 18.37 7.81 21.20
CA LEU A 112 18.30 6.40 20.82
C LEU A 112 17.48 6.18 19.54
N ILE A 113 17.89 5.18 18.73
CA ILE A 113 17.11 4.66 17.60
C ILE A 113 16.75 3.20 17.84
N VAL A 114 15.47 2.91 17.69
CA VAL A 114 14.85 1.79 18.40
C VAL A 114 13.71 1.21 17.59
N LEU A 115 13.30 -0.01 17.92
CA LEU A 115 12.11 -0.65 17.35
C LEU A 115 10.96 -0.60 18.35
N ALA A 116 9.80 -0.12 17.91
CA ALA A 116 8.59 -0.04 18.72
C ALA A 116 7.36 -0.52 17.96
N LYS A 117 6.31 -0.91 18.68
CA LYS A 117 5.02 -1.26 18.07
C LYS A 117 4.43 -0.06 17.33
N GLN A 118 3.64 -0.31 16.30
CA GLN A 118 3.04 0.77 15.51
C GLN A 118 2.25 1.75 16.40
N ASN A 119 2.53 3.05 16.23
CA ASN A 119 1.89 4.14 16.98
C ASN A 119 2.03 4.00 18.52
N ASP A 120 3.11 3.40 19.01
CA ASP A 120 3.37 3.30 20.44
C ASP A 120 3.61 4.69 21.04
N VAL A 121 2.56 5.22 21.68
CA VAL A 121 2.53 6.54 22.35
C VAL A 121 3.42 6.61 23.60
N LYS A 122 4.05 5.50 24.01
CA LYS A 122 4.97 5.48 25.15
C LYS A 122 6.19 6.40 24.96
N TYR A 123 6.55 6.71 23.72
CA TYR A 123 7.72 7.50 23.39
C TYR A 123 7.31 8.89 22.89
N LYS A 124 7.46 9.91 23.76
CA LYS A 124 7.30 11.32 23.36
C LYS A 124 8.40 11.66 22.34
N GLY A 125 8.06 12.29 21.22
CA GLY A 125 9.04 12.59 20.16
C GLY A 125 9.30 11.47 19.15
N GLY A 126 8.48 10.40 19.18
CA GLY A 126 8.74 9.12 18.51
C GLY A 126 7.90 8.83 17.28
N GLU A 127 7.57 9.82 16.44
CA GLU A 127 6.97 9.56 15.13
C GLU A 127 7.80 8.50 14.39
N GLN A 128 7.14 7.41 13.99
CA GLN A 128 7.73 6.28 13.24
C GLN A 128 7.88 6.62 11.76
N VAL A 129 8.17 7.88 11.46
CA VAL A 129 8.15 8.48 10.13
C VAL A 129 9.51 9.10 9.86
N PHE A 130 10.05 8.75 8.70
CA PHE A 130 11.35 9.20 8.24
C PHE A 130 11.23 9.76 6.83
N ILE A 131 12.12 10.65 6.46
CA ILE A 131 12.30 11.14 5.09
C ILE A 131 13.61 10.59 4.53
N LEU A 132 13.57 10.13 3.27
CA LEU A 132 14.76 9.75 2.51
C LEU A 132 15.38 10.97 1.85
N GLN A 133 16.63 11.28 2.18
CA GLN A 133 17.36 12.43 1.65
C GLN A 133 18.64 11.98 0.94
N ASN A 134 18.91 12.47 -0.26
CA ASN A 134 20.21 12.23 -0.89
C ASN A 134 21.32 12.97 -0.14
N ILE A 135 22.50 12.37 -0.09
CA ILE A 135 23.72 13.04 0.39
C ILE A 135 24.23 14.02 -0.68
N SER A 136 24.19 13.60 -1.94
CA SER A 136 24.48 14.39 -3.14
C SER A 136 23.80 13.74 -4.35
N ASP A 137 23.66 14.45 -5.46
CA ASP A 137 23.03 13.93 -6.69
C ASP A 137 23.81 12.76 -7.30
N GLU A 138 25.12 12.69 -7.05
CA GLU A 138 26.01 11.65 -7.57
C GLU A 138 26.13 10.43 -6.63
N SER A 139 25.81 10.60 -5.34
CA SER A 139 25.93 9.54 -4.34
C SER A 139 24.79 8.51 -4.46
N PRO A 140 25.08 7.20 -4.39
CA PRO A 140 24.05 6.17 -4.23
C PRO A 140 23.51 6.10 -2.79
N TYR A 141 24.20 6.74 -1.84
CA TYR A 141 23.86 6.69 -0.43
C TYR A 141 22.82 7.75 -0.06
N MET A 142 21.94 7.37 0.85
CA MET A 142 20.87 8.19 1.39
C MET A 142 21.01 8.38 2.90
N ARG A 143 20.45 9.48 3.39
CA ARG A 143 20.19 9.72 4.80
C ARG A 143 18.75 9.38 5.11
N ILE A 144 18.57 8.70 6.23
CA ILE A 144 17.25 8.35 6.79
C ILE A 144 17.04 9.26 7.98
N VAL A 145 16.17 10.27 7.83
CA VAL A 145 16.00 11.34 8.83
C VAL A 145 14.61 11.26 9.44
N ASN A 146 14.52 11.16 10.75
CA ASN A 146 13.24 11.18 11.45
C ASN A 146 12.56 12.55 11.31
N THR A 147 11.27 12.57 10.96
CA THR A 147 10.55 13.81 10.63
C THR A 147 10.30 14.73 11.81
N GLU A 148 10.06 14.15 12.99
CA GLU A 148 9.74 14.90 14.20
C GLU A 148 11.00 15.48 14.86
N THR A 149 12.03 14.65 15.04
CA THR A 149 13.27 15.04 15.75
C THR A 149 14.29 15.72 14.83
N GLY A 150 14.19 15.50 13.52
CA GLY A 150 15.20 15.92 12.55
C GLY A 150 16.54 15.19 12.70
N TRP A 151 16.59 14.07 13.42
CA TRP A 151 17.82 13.31 13.64
C TRP A 151 17.98 12.23 12.57
N ALA A 152 19.21 12.07 12.08
CA ALA A 152 19.55 11.04 11.11
C ALA A 152 19.90 9.73 11.81
N LEU A 153 19.55 8.61 11.17
CA LEU A 153 20.07 7.30 11.54
C LEU A 153 21.59 7.31 11.41
N HIS A 154 22.30 7.08 12.51
CA HIS A 154 23.73 7.32 12.60
C HIS A 154 24.44 6.16 13.29
N THR A 155 25.45 5.59 12.64
CA THR A 155 26.19 4.44 13.19
C THR A 155 27.46 4.88 13.92
N HIS A 156 27.96 4.01 14.80
CA HIS A 156 29.20 4.23 15.55
C HIS A 156 30.07 2.98 15.50
N SER A 157 31.38 3.17 15.45
CA SER A 157 32.35 2.08 15.65
C SER A 157 32.43 1.62 17.11
N SER A 158 31.81 2.38 18.03
CA SER A 158 31.63 2.03 19.42
C SER A 158 30.77 0.78 19.57
N LYS A 159 31.27 -0.18 20.35
CA LYS A 159 30.65 -1.49 20.51
C LYS A 159 29.87 -1.60 21.82
N LEU A 160 28.65 -2.11 21.74
CA LEU A 160 27.80 -2.44 22.88
C LEU A 160 28.23 -3.77 23.48
N LYS A 161 28.87 -3.71 24.66
CA LYS A 161 29.36 -4.91 25.37
C LYS A 161 28.24 -5.87 25.75
N GLU A 162 27.05 -5.35 26.07
CA GLU A 162 25.90 -6.14 26.52
C GLU A 162 25.23 -6.93 25.39
N ILE A 163 25.53 -6.60 24.13
CA ILE A 163 24.98 -7.28 22.95
C ILE A 163 26.17 -7.70 22.11
N ASN A 164 26.92 -8.73 22.50
CA ASN A 164 27.92 -9.39 21.64
C ASN A 164 28.87 -8.46 20.82
N ASN A 165 29.29 -7.30 21.35
CA ASN A 165 30.21 -6.37 20.69
C ASN A 165 29.74 -5.79 19.34
N HIS A 166 28.44 -5.58 19.25
CA HIS A 166 27.69 -4.98 18.17
C HIS A 166 27.93 -3.47 18.04
N ASN A 167 28.03 -2.95 16.81
CA ASN A 167 28.15 -1.51 16.58
C ASN A 167 26.85 -0.81 16.98
N GLU A 168 26.96 0.33 17.65
CA GLU A 168 25.80 1.11 18.06
C GLU A 168 25.21 1.91 16.90
N VAL A 169 23.88 2.00 16.85
CA VAL A 169 23.16 2.94 15.98
C VAL A 169 22.31 3.87 16.85
N THR A 170 22.43 5.18 16.61
CA THR A 170 21.75 6.25 17.34
C THR A 170 21.12 7.26 16.39
N GLY A 171 20.40 8.22 16.96
CA GLY A 171 19.88 9.36 16.24
C GLY A 171 20.83 10.52 16.46
N PHE A 172 21.35 11.10 15.37
CA PHE A 172 22.28 12.21 15.46
C PHE A 172 21.77 13.45 14.75
N LYS A 173 21.87 14.58 15.44
CA LYS A 173 21.41 15.87 14.91
C LYS A 173 22.38 16.44 13.88
N SER A 174 23.68 16.29 14.10
CA SER A 174 24.68 16.72 13.12
C SER A 174 24.72 15.71 11.96
N ARG A 175 25.09 16.19 10.78
CA ARG A 175 25.19 15.37 9.57
C ARG A 175 26.66 15.15 9.24
N ASP A 176 27.07 13.91 9.10
CA ASP A 176 28.44 13.55 8.72
C ASP A 176 28.44 12.36 7.75
N GLN A 177 29.45 11.48 7.81
CA GLN A 177 29.54 10.31 6.93
C GLN A 177 28.97 9.04 7.58
N ASN A 178 28.71 9.06 8.89
CA ASN A 178 28.14 7.93 9.61
C ASN A 178 26.60 7.86 9.48
N ASP A 179 26.00 8.84 8.81
CA ASP A 179 24.58 8.84 8.44
C ASP A 179 24.34 8.43 6.98
N ALA A 180 25.39 7.96 6.29
CA ALA A 180 25.33 7.51 4.91
C ALA A 180 24.91 6.03 4.85
N TRP A 181 23.68 5.76 4.40
CA TRP A 181 23.15 4.41 4.26
C TRP A 181 22.94 4.05 2.80
N ASN A 182 23.36 2.85 2.42
CA ASN A 182 22.93 2.19 1.21
C ASN A 182 21.68 1.37 1.52
N ILE A 183 20.62 1.55 0.76
CA ILE A 183 19.44 0.69 0.84
C ILE A 183 19.62 -0.38 -0.25
N GLU A 184 19.69 -1.64 0.16
CA GLU A 184 19.98 -2.75 -0.74
C GLU A 184 18.76 -3.65 -0.87
N MET A 185 18.42 -4.08 -2.08
CA MET A 185 17.44 -5.16 -2.25
C MET A 185 18.01 -6.44 -1.65
N ILE A 186 17.19 -7.18 -0.91
CA ILE A 186 17.61 -8.51 -0.45
C ILE A 186 17.85 -9.44 -1.65
N SER A 187 18.85 -10.32 -1.53
CA SER A 187 19.19 -11.27 -2.59
C SER A 187 18.07 -12.30 -2.81
N ASN A 188 18.03 -12.91 -4.00
CA ASN A 188 17.04 -13.95 -4.32
C ASN A 188 17.18 -15.15 -3.38
N GLU A 189 18.41 -15.55 -3.01
CA GLU A 189 18.61 -16.67 -2.08
C GLU A 189 17.98 -16.38 -0.71
N MET A 190 18.08 -15.13 -0.24
CA MET A 190 17.47 -14.70 1.02
C MET A 190 15.94 -14.66 0.94
N ARG A 191 15.38 -14.20 -0.19
CA ARG A 191 13.93 -14.25 -0.45
C ARG A 191 13.40 -15.68 -0.39
N GLU A 192 14.10 -16.62 -1.04
CA GLU A 192 13.74 -18.03 -1.04
C GLU A 192 13.84 -18.66 0.36
N GLY A 193 14.89 -18.31 1.12
CA GLY A 193 15.05 -18.75 2.51
C GLY A 193 13.93 -18.25 3.44
N ILE A 194 13.48 -17.00 3.26
CA ILE A 194 12.33 -16.42 3.97
C ILE A 194 11.04 -17.18 3.63
N HIS A 195 10.81 -17.46 2.34
CA HIS A 195 9.63 -18.22 1.90
C HIS A 195 9.54 -19.62 2.52
N GLN A 196 10.68 -20.24 2.87
CA GLN A 196 10.71 -21.55 3.54
C GLN A 196 10.48 -21.48 5.06
N GLN A 197 10.80 -20.37 5.73
CA GLN A 197 10.58 -20.20 7.18
C GLN A 197 9.18 -19.71 7.56
N LEU A 198 8.46 -19.07 6.63
CA LEU A 198 7.14 -18.47 6.86
C LEU A 198 5.93 -19.41 6.62
N ILE A 199 6.07 -20.73 6.81
CA ILE A 199 4.89 -21.62 6.84
C ILE A 199 4.21 -21.51 8.22
N GLN A 200 3.72 -20.31 8.55
CA GLN A 200 2.56 -19.98 9.39
C GLN A 200 2.20 -18.48 9.24
N GLU A 201 2.38 -17.89 8.06
CA GLU A 201 1.76 -16.61 7.70
C GLU A 201 0.25 -16.79 7.44
N PRO A 202 -0.60 -15.77 7.65
CA PRO A 202 -1.92 -15.77 7.03
C PRO A 202 -1.69 -15.94 5.52
N LEU A 203 -2.33 -16.96 4.93
CA LEU A 203 -2.19 -17.32 3.52
C LEU A 203 -2.06 -16.04 2.68
N PRO A 204 -1.01 -15.87 1.84
CA PRO A 204 -0.99 -14.77 0.89
C PRO A 204 -2.36 -14.82 0.21
N ARG A 205 -3.14 -13.73 0.28
CA ARG A 205 -4.47 -13.71 -0.36
C ARG A 205 -4.23 -14.16 -1.78
N LYS A 206 -4.61 -15.40 -2.07
CA LYS A 206 -4.24 -16.06 -3.31
C LYS A 206 -4.73 -15.12 -4.40
N CYS A 207 -3.83 -14.68 -5.27
CA CYS A 207 -4.20 -13.86 -6.41
C CYS A 207 -5.22 -14.68 -7.20
N GLN A 208 -6.50 -14.31 -7.08
CA GLN A 208 -7.62 -15.09 -7.59
C GLN A 208 -8.11 -14.43 -8.88
N ASN A 209 -8.15 -15.20 -9.96
CA ASN A 209 -8.81 -14.77 -11.20
C ASN A 209 -10.29 -14.56 -10.91
N ILE A 210 -10.82 -13.42 -11.34
CA ILE A 210 -12.23 -13.08 -11.17
C ILE A 210 -13.04 -13.75 -12.27
N ARG A 211 -14.09 -14.46 -11.87
CA ARG A 211 -15.04 -15.10 -12.79
C ARG A 211 -16.31 -14.29 -12.90
N SER A 212 -17.00 -14.45 -14.02
CA SER A 212 -18.40 -14.09 -14.12
C SER A 212 -19.19 -14.81 -13.03
N SER A 213 -20.11 -14.10 -12.38
CA SER A 213 -20.90 -14.49 -11.20
C SER A 213 -20.16 -14.54 -9.85
N ASP A 214 -18.87 -14.19 -9.78
CA ASP A 214 -18.21 -14.03 -8.48
C ASP A 214 -18.81 -12.84 -7.71
N THR A 215 -18.93 -12.99 -6.39
CA THR A 215 -19.36 -11.92 -5.48
C THR A 215 -18.11 -11.25 -4.92
N VAL A 216 -18.00 -9.93 -5.05
CA VAL A 216 -16.76 -9.19 -4.82
C VAL A 216 -16.97 -7.95 -3.98
N ILE A 217 -15.91 -7.52 -3.29
CA ILE A 217 -15.79 -6.17 -2.73
C ILE A 217 -14.78 -5.40 -3.58
N ILE A 218 -15.21 -4.26 -4.11
CA ILE A 218 -14.41 -3.41 -4.99
C ILE A 218 -13.95 -2.19 -4.21
N ARG A 219 -12.63 -2.04 -4.05
CA ARG A 219 -12.01 -0.95 -3.28
C ARG A 219 -11.42 0.11 -4.20
N ASN A 220 -11.65 1.37 -3.89
CA ASN A 220 -11.00 2.48 -4.59
C ASN A 220 -9.54 2.61 -4.17
N GLY A 221 -8.66 2.84 -5.14
CA GLY A 221 -7.23 3.04 -4.91
C GLY A 221 -6.92 4.32 -4.15
N PHE A 222 -7.62 5.41 -4.47
CA PHE A 222 -7.37 6.71 -3.85
C PHE A 222 -7.99 6.82 -2.46
N THR A 223 -9.29 6.54 -2.31
CA THR A 223 -10.00 6.75 -1.03
C THR A 223 -9.85 5.58 -0.04
N GLY A 224 -9.47 4.39 -0.52
CA GLY A 224 -9.49 3.15 0.27
C GLY A 224 -10.90 2.66 0.66
N GLY A 225 -11.95 3.39 0.27
CA GLY A 225 -13.35 3.02 0.47
C GLY A 225 -13.78 1.91 -0.49
N ALA A 226 -14.71 1.06 -0.04
CA ALA A 226 -15.37 0.10 -0.92
C ALA A 226 -16.52 0.76 -1.68
N LEU A 227 -16.76 0.34 -2.92
CA LEU A 227 -17.97 0.67 -3.67
C LEU A 227 -19.17 0.15 -2.89
N HIS A 228 -20.06 1.06 -2.52
CA HIS A 228 -21.10 0.83 -1.52
C HIS A 228 -22.45 1.27 -2.08
N SER A 229 -23.51 0.52 -1.76
CA SER A 229 -24.87 1.00 -2.06
C SER A 229 -25.87 0.54 -1.02
N HIS A 230 -26.98 1.25 -0.90
CA HIS A 230 -27.99 0.99 0.13
C HIS A 230 -29.35 1.45 -0.35
N SER A 231 -30.43 1.11 0.36
CA SER A 231 -31.79 1.49 -0.04
C SER A 231 -32.09 3.00 -0.02
N ALA A 232 -31.21 3.83 0.55
CA ALA A 232 -31.38 5.28 0.49
C ALA A 232 -31.12 5.83 -0.91
N HIS A 233 -31.85 6.88 -1.26
CA HIS A 233 -31.84 7.53 -2.56
C HIS A 233 -31.13 8.87 -2.47
N TYR A 234 -30.60 9.42 -3.56
CA TYR A 234 -29.98 10.74 -3.52
C TYR A 234 -30.96 11.83 -3.01
N LYS A 235 -30.51 12.71 -2.10
CA LYS A 235 -31.35 13.82 -1.58
C LYS A 235 -31.72 14.83 -2.67
N TYR A 236 -30.87 14.97 -3.68
CA TYR A 236 -30.99 15.91 -4.79
C TYR A 236 -30.67 15.19 -6.11
N GLY A 237 -30.92 15.82 -7.25
CA GLY A 237 -30.69 15.18 -8.55
C GLY A 237 -31.74 14.10 -8.84
N THR A 238 -31.28 12.91 -9.21
CA THR A 238 -32.13 11.85 -9.81
C THR A 238 -33.13 11.24 -8.83
N LYS A 239 -32.88 11.38 -7.51
CA LYS A 239 -33.60 10.68 -6.45
C LYS A 239 -33.63 9.15 -6.64
N GLN A 240 -32.71 8.58 -7.42
CA GLN A 240 -32.51 7.13 -7.53
C GLN A 240 -31.64 6.62 -6.40
N GLN A 241 -31.51 5.29 -6.28
CA GLN A 241 -30.69 4.65 -5.27
C GLN A 241 -29.25 5.18 -5.32
N GLU A 242 -28.74 5.57 -4.16
CA GLU A 242 -27.41 6.17 -4.05
C GLU A 242 -26.31 5.11 -4.13
N VAL A 243 -25.25 5.44 -4.85
CA VAL A 243 -24.00 4.68 -4.84
C VAL A 243 -22.94 5.59 -4.25
N THR A 244 -22.29 5.08 -3.21
CA THR A 244 -21.29 5.80 -2.43
C THR A 244 -20.02 4.98 -2.35
N TRP A 245 -18.99 5.53 -1.75
CA TRP A 245 -17.94 4.72 -1.15
C TRP A 245 -18.00 4.83 0.35
N LYS A 246 -17.71 3.72 1.02
CA LYS A 246 -17.66 3.64 2.48
C LYS A 246 -16.32 3.08 2.95
N ILE A 247 -15.72 3.76 3.92
CA ILE A 247 -14.56 3.25 4.64
C ILE A 247 -15.02 2.25 5.71
N GLN A 248 -14.18 1.25 6.00
CA GLN A 248 -14.41 0.18 6.98
C GLN A 248 -15.14 0.60 8.28
N PRO A 249 -15.82 -0.33 8.98
CA PRO A 249 -15.88 -1.78 8.70
C PRO A 249 -16.64 -2.10 7.42
N ARG A 250 -16.21 -3.16 6.73
CA ARG A 250 -16.97 -3.68 5.58
C ARG A 250 -18.30 -4.23 6.07
N ASP A 251 -19.35 -4.05 5.28
CA ASP A 251 -20.66 -4.60 5.60
C ASP A 251 -21.35 -5.20 4.36
N LEU A 252 -22.60 -5.64 4.52
CA LEU A 252 -23.36 -6.31 3.47
C LEU A 252 -23.65 -5.42 2.24
N ASN A 253 -23.50 -4.10 2.37
CA ASN A 253 -23.74 -3.13 1.31
C ASN A 253 -22.49 -2.86 0.43
N ASP A 254 -21.37 -3.53 0.73
CA ASP A 254 -20.13 -3.44 -0.06
C ASP A 254 -20.02 -4.56 -1.12
N TRP A 255 -20.93 -5.53 -1.11
CA TRP A 255 -20.86 -6.72 -1.96
C TRP A 255 -21.58 -6.54 -3.29
N TRP A 256 -20.89 -6.89 -4.37
CA TRP A 256 -21.38 -6.82 -5.74
C TRP A 256 -21.15 -8.14 -6.46
N VAL A 257 -22.10 -8.58 -7.27
CA VAL A 257 -21.88 -9.69 -8.22
C VAL A 257 -21.45 -9.11 -9.56
N ILE A 258 -20.35 -9.60 -10.13
CA ILE A 258 -19.86 -9.19 -11.45
C ILE A 258 -20.30 -10.20 -12.52
N TYR A 259 -21.05 -9.74 -13.52
CA TYR A 259 -21.47 -10.59 -14.65
C TYR A 259 -20.77 -10.14 -15.93
N LYS A 260 -20.04 -11.05 -16.59
CA LYS A 260 -19.57 -10.83 -17.96
C LYS A 260 -20.76 -10.91 -18.92
N GLN A 261 -20.92 -9.92 -19.80
CA GLN A 261 -21.91 -10.01 -20.87
C GLN A 261 -21.45 -11.03 -21.91
N LYS A 262 -22.37 -11.88 -22.35
CA LYS A 262 -22.09 -12.86 -23.41
C LYS A 262 -21.86 -12.12 -24.72
N SER A 263 -20.79 -12.47 -25.44
CA SER A 263 -20.64 -12.00 -26.82
C SER A 263 -21.74 -12.63 -27.69
N HIS A 264 -22.17 -11.95 -28.76
CA HIS A 264 -23.18 -12.49 -29.69
C HIS A 264 -22.75 -13.77 -30.42
N LYS A 265 -21.51 -14.23 -30.25
CA LYS A 265 -21.05 -15.54 -30.73
C LYS A 265 -21.56 -16.61 -29.77
N GLN A 266 -22.32 -17.57 -30.31
CA GLN A 266 -22.87 -18.72 -29.59
C GLN A 266 -21.75 -19.55 -28.94
N ASP A 267 -21.34 -19.20 -27.72
CA ASP A 267 -20.63 -20.13 -26.85
C ASP A 267 -21.67 -20.99 -26.14
N SER A 268 -21.78 -22.24 -26.61
CA SER A 268 -22.52 -23.33 -25.98
C SER A 268 -21.83 -23.75 -24.67
N ASP A 269 -22.65 -23.91 -23.63
CA ASP A 269 -22.45 -24.64 -22.36
C ASP A 269 -21.23 -24.34 -21.45
N GLU A 270 -21.58 -24.05 -20.19
CA GLU A 270 -20.89 -24.34 -18.91
C GLU A 270 -19.40 -24.01 -18.72
N GLN A 271 -18.72 -23.34 -19.64
CA GLN A 271 -17.33 -22.92 -19.39
C GLN A 271 -17.26 -21.72 -18.43
N ILE A 272 -16.40 -21.85 -17.42
CA ILE A 272 -16.04 -20.77 -16.49
C ILE A 272 -15.53 -19.57 -17.29
N GLN A 273 -16.26 -18.46 -17.23
CA GLN A 273 -15.89 -17.23 -17.93
C GLN A 273 -15.11 -16.30 -17.00
N PHE A 274 -13.81 -16.12 -17.25
CA PHE A 274 -13.01 -15.13 -16.53
C PHE A 274 -13.31 -13.70 -17.01
N ILE A 275 -13.21 -12.74 -16.09
CA ILE A 275 -13.23 -11.32 -16.40
C ILE A 275 -11.82 -10.95 -16.88
N GLU A 276 -11.73 -10.38 -18.07
CA GLU A 276 -10.48 -10.06 -18.76
C GLU A 276 -10.44 -8.55 -19.02
N ASN A 277 -9.27 -8.04 -19.44
CA ASN A 277 -9.18 -6.69 -19.95
C ASN A 277 -10.15 -6.49 -21.13
N ASN A 278 -10.83 -5.36 -21.12
CA ASN A 278 -11.91 -4.99 -22.03
C ASN A 278 -13.18 -5.85 -21.96
N SER A 279 -13.32 -6.73 -20.95
CA SER A 279 -14.60 -7.39 -20.68
C SER A 279 -15.69 -6.36 -20.43
N ILE A 280 -16.83 -6.52 -21.11
CA ILE A 280 -18.06 -5.80 -20.80
C ILE A 280 -18.78 -6.54 -19.68
N VAL A 281 -19.11 -5.82 -18.61
CA VAL A 281 -19.64 -6.37 -17.37
C VAL A 281 -20.82 -5.55 -16.85
N SER A 282 -21.62 -6.21 -16.01
CA SER A 282 -22.64 -5.57 -15.18
C SER A 282 -22.37 -5.88 -13.71
N PHE A 283 -22.61 -4.91 -12.83
CA PHE A 283 -22.43 -5.06 -11.38
C PHE A 283 -23.80 -5.09 -10.70
N LEU A 284 -24.15 -6.21 -10.07
CA LEU A 284 -25.39 -6.36 -9.30
C LEU A 284 -25.09 -6.18 -7.82
N HIS A 285 -25.66 -5.17 -7.19
CA HIS A 285 -25.52 -4.97 -5.76
C HIS A 285 -26.22 -6.11 -5.00
N VAL A 286 -25.49 -6.80 -4.10
CA VAL A 286 -25.97 -8.03 -3.45
C VAL A 286 -27.18 -7.75 -2.56
N GLN A 287 -27.14 -6.69 -1.75
CA GLN A 287 -28.18 -6.45 -0.75
C GLN A 287 -29.48 -5.94 -1.39
N THR A 288 -29.40 -4.99 -2.32
CA THR A 288 -30.61 -4.37 -2.92
C THR A 288 -31.08 -5.06 -4.20
N LYS A 289 -30.29 -5.99 -4.75
CA LYS A 289 -30.56 -6.68 -6.03
C LYS A 289 -30.81 -5.71 -7.18
N GLN A 290 -30.06 -4.60 -7.21
CA GLN A 290 -30.14 -3.58 -8.26
C GLN A 290 -28.79 -3.48 -8.99
N LEU A 291 -28.85 -3.21 -10.28
CA LEU A 291 -27.68 -3.07 -11.15
C LEU A 291 -27.10 -1.67 -11.01
N LEU A 292 -25.77 -1.57 -10.97
CA LEU A 292 -25.05 -0.31 -11.16
C LEU A 292 -25.42 0.29 -12.52
N THR A 293 -25.72 1.58 -12.53
CA THR A 293 -26.12 2.32 -13.71
C THR A 293 -25.72 3.78 -13.54
N HIS A 294 -25.94 4.60 -14.56
CA HIS A 294 -25.91 6.05 -14.43
C HIS A 294 -27.28 6.63 -14.76
N SER A 295 -27.54 7.85 -14.31
CA SER A 295 -28.73 8.59 -14.74
C SER A 295 -28.36 9.58 -15.83
N GLN A 296 -28.98 9.45 -16.99
CA GLN A 296 -28.79 10.39 -18.09
C GLN A 296 -29.15 11.83 -17.65
N GLY A 297 -28.24 12.76 -17.88
CA GLY A 297 -28.49 14.21 -17.77
C GLY A 297 -28.42 14.82 -16.36
N CYS A 298 -28.18 14.04 -15.30
CA CYS A 298 -28.02 14.59 -13.96
C CYS A 298 -26.56 14.76 -13.58
N LYS A 299 -26.09 16.02 -13.65
CA LYS A 299 -24.81 16.43 -13.07
C LYS A 299 -24.93 16.51 -11.55
N VAL A 300 -23.85 16.19 -10.88
CA VAL A 300 -23.74 16.43 -9.44
C VAL A 300 -23.67 17.93 -9.14
N LYS A 301 -24.05 18.37 -7.92
CA LYS A 301 -24.11 19.77 -7.44
C LYS A 301 -22.98 20.70 -7.87
N THR A 302 -21.77 20.18 -8.13
CA THR A 302 -20.61 20.93 -8.58
C THR A 302 -19.73 20.07 -9.48
N GLY A 303 -19.49 20.51 -10.73
CA GLY A 303 -18.60 19.91 -11.72
C GLY A 303 -19.28 19.20 -12.90
N ASP A 304 -18.49 18.75 -13.87
CA ASP A 304 -18.92 17.96 -15.04
C ASP A 304 -19.07 16.45 -14.75
N TYR A 305 -19.31 16.11 -13.48
CA TYR A 305 -19.47 14.74 -13.03
C TYR A 305 -20.90 14.24 -13.26
N LEU A 306 -21.06 13.03 -13.78
CA LEU A 306 -22.37 12.39 -13.89
C LEU A 306 -22.66 11.54 -12.65
N GLN A 307 -23.90 11.56 -12.21
CA GLN A 307 -24.34 10.81 -11.05
C GLN A 307 -24.48 9.31 -11.37
N VAL A 308 -23.89 8.48 -10.52
CA VAL A 308 -23.98 7.02 -10.58
C VAL A 308 -25.10 6.54 -9.64
N CYS A 309 -25.83 5.51 -9.99
CA CYS A 309 -26.94 5.02 -9.18
C CYS A 309 -27.14 3.51 -9.36
N CYS A 310 -28.12 2.96 -8.66
CA CYS A 310 -28.62 1.61 -8.90
C CYS A 310 -30.06 1.61 -9.42
N SER A 311 -30.39 0.62 -10.27
CA SER A 311 -31.74 0.40 -10.81
C SER A 311 -32.03 -1.10 -10.99
N LYS A 312 -33.32 -1.48 -10.96
CA LYS A 312 -33.75 -2.87 -11.25
C LYS A 312 -33.52 -3.27 -12.71
N THR A 313 -33.57 -2.31 -13.61
CA THR A 313 -33.30 -2.49 -15.03
C THR A 313 -32.13 -1.59 -15.41
N SER A 314 -31.16 -2.13 -16.13
CA SER A 314 -30.08 -1.35 -16.71
C SER A 314 -29.71 -1.97 -18.04
N ASN A 315 -29.59 -1.13 -19.06
CA ASN A 315 -28.98 -1.45 -20.35
C ASN A 315 -27.56 -0.85 -20.42
N GLU A 316 -27.04 -0.35 -19.30
CA GLU A 316 -25.73 0.30 -19.28
C GLU A 316 -24.63 -0.75 -19.30
N GLU A 317 -23.59 -0.46 -20.06
CA GLU A 317 -22.47 -1.34 -20.27
C GLU A 317 -21.23 -0.73 -19.62
N PHE A 318 -20.63 -1.47 -18.69
CA PHE A 318 -19.35 -1.09 -18.08
C PHE A 318 -18.25 -1.98 -18.64
N LYS A 319 -17.11 -1.40 -18.98
CA LYS A 319 -15.93 -2.11 -19.45
C LYS A 319 -14.85 -2.10 -18.38
N ILE A 320 -14.23 -3.25 -18.14
CA ILE A 320 -13.03 -3.36 -17.30
C ILE A 320 -11.81 -2.98 -18.13
N GLU A 321 -11.01 -2.03 -17.66
CA GLU A 321 -9.72 -1.66 -18.26
C GLU A 321 -8.61 -1.92 -17.25
N LEU A 322 -7.78 -2.93 -17.48
CA LEU A 322 -6.66 -3.27 -16.59
C LEU A 322 -5.55 -2.22 -16.71
N ILE A 323 -4.96 -1.86 -15.56
CA ILE A 323 -3.82 -0.97 -15.49
C ILE A 323 -2.56 -1.83 -15.42
N ASP A 324 -1.60 -1.54 -16.30
CA ASP A 324 -0.35 -2.31 -16.50
C ASP A 324 -0.56 -3.68 -17.17
N ILE A 325 -0.65 -3.65 -18.50
CA ILE A 325 -0.82 -4.85 -19.36
C ILE A 325 0.50 -5.54 -19.71
N ASN A 326 1.62 -5.19 -19.07
CA ASN A 326 2.91 -5.84 -19.34
C ASN A 326 3.00 -7.26 -18.77
N GLU A 327 1.97 -7.72 -18.05
CA GLU A 327 1.87 -9.08 -17.55
C GLU A 327 1.35 -10.05 -18.62
N THR A 328 1.79 -11.31 -18.54
CA THR A 328 1.36 -12.39 -19.43
C THR A 328 -0.12 -12.76 -19.29
N SER A 329 -0.81 -12.28 -18.26
CA SER A 329 -2.23 -12.58 -18.00
C SER A 329 -3.13 -11.37 -18.26
N ASN A 330 -4.08 -11.56 -19.16
CA ASN A 330 -5.13 -10.60 -19.47
C ASN A 330 -6.33 -10.66 -18.50
N ASN A 331 -6.29 -11.55 -17.50
CA ASN A 331 -7.37 -11.72 -16.53
C ASN A 331 -7.34 -10.63 -15.45
N LEU A 332 -8.52 -10.20 -15.03
CA LEU A 332 -8.71 -9.45 -13.79
C LEU A 332 -8.49 -10.40 -12.62
N THR A 333 -7.71 -9.95 -11.63
CA THR A 333 -7.44 -10.70 -10.40
C THR A 333 -7.66 -9.82 -9.17
N THR A 334 -7.73 -10.45 -7.99
CA THR A 334 -7.66 -9.71 -6.72
C THR A 334 -6.39 -8.86 -6.66
N GLU A 335 -6.51 -7.64 -6.11
CA GLU A 335 -5.43 -6.66 -5.95
C GLU A 335 -4.75 -6.16 -7.25
N LYS A 336 -5.20 -6.59 -8.44
CA LYS A 336 -4.75 -5.98 -9.72
C LYS A 336 -5.51 -4.67 -9.97
N PRO A 337 -4.82 -3.55 -10.25
CA PRO A 337 -5.48 -2.27 -10.50
C PRO A 337 -6.24 -2.29 -11.82
N PHE A 338 -7.45 -1.73 -11.83
CA PHE A 338 -8.27 -1.59 -13.03
C PHE A 338 -9.12 -0.31 -12.97
N ARG A 339 -9.70 0.05 -14.12
CA ARG A 339 -10.73 1.09 -14.23
C ARG A 339 -12.04 0.48 -14.68
N ILE A 340 -13.13 1.10 -14.26
CA ILE A 340 -14.48 0.78 -14.71
C ILE A 340 -14.91 1.91 -15.63
N VAL A 341 -15.01 1.61 -16.92
CA VAL A 341 -15.36 2.58 -17.97
C VAL A 341 -16.81 2.41 -18.32
N HIS A 342 -17.60 3.47 -18.21
CA HIS A 342 -18.96 3.48 -18.69
C HIS A 342 -18.97 3.69 -20.20
N ILE A 343 -19.38 2.67 -20.97
CA ILE A 343 -19.22 2.63 -22.43
C ILE A 343 -20.00 3.75 -23.12
N PRO A 344 -21.29 4.00 -22.83
CA PRO A 344 -22.04 5.03 -23.56
C PRO A 344 -21.48 6.45 -23.41
N THR A 345 -20.89 6.77 -22.24
CA THR A 345 -20.36 8.13 -21.98
C THR A 345 -18.84 8.23 -22.14
N GLN A 346 -18.14 7.09 -22.27
CA GLN A 346 -16.67 7.00 -22.27
C GLN A 346 -16.04 7.67 -21.03
N GLN A 347 -16.71 7.57 -19.88
CA GLN A 347 -16.26 8.14 -18.61
C GLN A 347 -15.89 7.04 -17.62
N PHE A 348 -15.00 7.36 -16.69
CA PHE A 348 -14.54 6.45 -15.65
C PHE A 348 -15.38 6.57 -14.40
N LEU A 349 -15.71 5.45 -13.78
CA LEU A 349 -16.23 5.40 -12.42
C LEU A 349 -15.15 5.87 -11.45
N ALA A 350 -15.44 6.91 -10.66
CA ALA A 350 -14.49 7.52 -9.75
C ALA A 350 -15.10 7.78 -8.36
N ALA A 351 -14.25 7.71 -7.34
CA ALA A 351 -14.59 8.06 -5.96
C ALA A 351 -14.09 9.46 -5.63
N LEU A 352 -15.00 10.37 -5.29
CA LEU A 352 -14.64 11.73 -4.92
C LEU A 352 -14.38 11.86 -3.42
N GLU A 353 -13.45 12.74 -3.08
CA GLU A 353 -13.09 13.12 -1.72
C GLU A 353 -14.10 14.12 -1.10
N ARG A 354 -15.40 13.82 -1.23
CA ARG A 354 -16.45 14.63 -0.64
C ARG A 354 -17.62 13.78 -0.16
N PRO A 355 -18.35 14.24 0.88
CA PRO A 355 -19.53 13.56 1.38
C PRO A 355 -20.56 13.23 0.31
N SER A 356 -21.21 12.08 0.48
CA SER A 356 -22.43 11.69 -0.22
C SER A 356 -23.60 12.64 0.09
N SER A 357 -24.69 12.52 -0.65
CA SER A 357 -25.88 13.34 -0.40
C SER A 357 -26.58 12.94 0.90
N GLN A 358 -26.51 11.67 1.29
CA GLN A 358 -27.17 11.16 2.49
C GLN A 358 -26.33 11.28 3.76
N SER A 359 -25.01 11.12 3.67
CA SER A 359 -24.12 10.98 4.84
C SER A 359 -22.79 11.73 4.69
N THR A 360 -22.26 12.20 5.82
CA THR A 360 -20.90 12.76 5.94
C THR A 360 -19.81 11.72 6.10
N PHE A 361 -20.18 10.46 6.37
CA PHE A 361 -19.24 9.35 6.61
C PHE A 361 -19.06 8.44 5.38
N GLN A 362 -19.82 8.70 4.33
CA GLN A 362 -19.68 8.06 3.03
C GLN A 362 -19.37 9.14 2.01
N GLY A 363 -18.54 8.80 1.02
CA GLY A 363 -18.22 9.73 -0.05
C GLY A 363 -18.91 9.38 -1.35
N GLU A 364 -18.83 10.29 -2.30
CA GLU A 364 -19.61 10.22 -3.53
C GLU A 364 -18.91 9.40 -4.63
N ILE A 365 -19.70 8.62 -5.36
CA ILE A 365 -19.29 7.93 -6.59
C ILE A 365 -19.89 8.62 -7.79
N VAL A 366 -19.07 8.87 -8.80
CA VAL A 366 -19.44 9.60 -10.02
C VAL A 366 -18.84 8.97 -11.27
N LEU A 367 -19.32 9.40 -12.43
CA LEU A 367 -18.57 9.25 -13.69
C LEU A 367 -17.83 10.54 -14.01
N THR A 368 -16.59 10.41 -14.49
CA THR A 368 -15.73 11.54 -14.87
C THR A 368 -14.90 11.24 -16.13
N GLN A 369 -14.57 12.29 -16.89
CA GLN A 369 -13.57 12.20 -17.96
C GLN A 369 -12.13 12.27 -17.44
N LYS A 370 -11.94 12.63 -16.16
CA LYS A 370 -10.60 12.74 -15.57
C LYS A 370 -9.96 11.37 -15.47
N TYR A 371 -8.77 11.27 -16.04
CA TYR A 371 -7.93 10.08 -15.95
C TYR A 371 -6.96 10.25 -14.79
N ASP A 372 -7.42 9.97 -13.57
CA ASP A 372 -6.62 10.14 -12.35
C ASP A 372 -6.79 8.95 -11.37
N TRP A 373 -6.15 9.05 -10.20
CA TRP A 373 -6.15 8.01 -9.17
C TRP A 373 -7.55 7.75 -8.57
N ASN A 374 -8.48 8.70 -8.66
CA ASN A 374 -9.85 8.53 -8.16
C ASN A 374 -10.62 7.47 -8.95
N ALA A 375 -10.20 7.21 -10.19
CA ALA A 375 -10.80 6.24 -11.10
C ALA A 375 -10.17 4.84 -11.05
N VAL A 376 -9.19 4.62 -10.15
CA VAL A 376 -8.49 3.34 -10.01
C VAL A 376 -9.16 2.48 -8.95
N TRP A 377 -9.42 1.22 -9.27
CA TRP A 377 -10.12 0.24 -8.44
C TRP A 377 -9.33 -1.05 -8.31
N PHE A 378 -9.63 -1.80 -7.25
CA PHE A 378 -9.05 -3.09 -6.92
C PHE A 378 -10.16 -4.04 -6.45
N ILE A 379 -10.07 -5.33 -6.78
CA ILE A 379 -10.90 -6.33 -6.11
C ILE A 379 -10.20 -6.72 -4.81
N GLU A 380 -10.81 -6.37 -3.67
CA GLU A 380 -10.23 -6.59 -2.33
C GLU A 380 -10.59 -7.98 -1.77
N TYR A 381 -11.84 -8.42 -2.02
CA TYR A 381 -12.34 -9.73 -1.59
C TYR A 381 -13.17 -10.36 -2.70
N VAL A 382 -13.16 -11.69 -2.72
CA VAL A 382 -13.98 -12.54 -3.59
C VAL A 382 -14.61 -13.61 -2.70
N ASP A 383 -15.92 -13.71 -2.77
CA ASP A 383 -16.70 -14.85 -2.31
C ASP A 383 -17.20 -15.57 -3.56
N SER A 384 -16.57 -16.70 -3.87
CA SER A 384 -16.93 -17.48 -5.05
C SER A 384 -17.89 -18.59 -4.70
N ILE A 385 -18.99 -18.68 -5.46
CA ILE A 385 -20.00 -19.72 -5.31
C ILE A 385 -19.42 -21.14 -5.54
N TYR A 386 -18.25 -21.24 -6.20
CA TYR A 386 -17.58 -22.49 -6.57
C TYR A 386 -16.28 -22.76 -5.77
N ALA A 387 -16.23 -22.39 -4.49
CA ALA A 387 -15.07 -22.61 -3.61
C ALA A 387 -14.94 -24.08 -3.17
#